data_AF-A0A844W950-F1
#
_entry.id   AF-A0A844W950-F1
#
_cell.length_a   1.000
_cell.length_b   1.000
_cell.length_c   1.000
_cell.angle_alpha   90.00
_cell.angle_beta   90.00
_cell.angle_gamma   90.00
#
_symmetry.space_group_name_H-M   'P 1'
#
loop_
_entity.id
_entity.type
_entity.pdbx_description
1 polymer ?
#
loop_
_entity_poly.entity_id
_entity_poly.type
_entity_poly.pdbx_seq_one_letter_code
_entity_poly.pdbx_strand_id
1 'polypeptide(L)'
;MTAADDWFAAFPIQPATEAVEALCQAWTELAERPRPDFNPKTNEAALTKRLKVYIENYTARERGLLGMWAAEDIIGEIDPATGAMIEERRTDIVYGWNDSTQDLKFVFEFKRLGRQKRHRDHYLRENGLARFVTGIYSRRQAVAAMVGVLLDPEPDVVPPIREMLSQEEMVAELKLRPAADGLAVIQPSALFSAADFDTEHERDPTLAPSHGHIRVAHFFLPFGYPTTTKKPKGPKV
;
A
#
# COMPACT_ATOMS: atom_id res chain seq x y z
N MET A 1 24.80 -14.62 10.72
CA MET A 1 23.33 -14.50 10.64
C MET A 1 22.92 -13.43 11.63
N THR A 2 22.60 -12.24 11.11
CA THR A 2 22.23 -11.08 11.91
C THR A 2 20.74 -11.10 12.17
N ALA A 3 20.30 -10.63 13.34
CA ALA A 3 18.89 -10.59 13.79
C ALA A 3 17.88 -9.94 12.81
N ALA A 4 18.36 -9.28 11.75
CA ALA A 4 17.55 -8.68 10.70
C ALA A 4 16.75 -9.69 9.84
N ASP A 5 17.20 -10.94 9.74
CA ASP A 5 16.49 -11.97 8.95
C ASP A 5 15.42 -12.73 9.76
N ASP A 6 15.45 -12.65 11.10
CA ASP A 6 14.67 -13.52 11.99
C ASP A 6 13.22 -13.04 12.18
N TRP A 7 12.96 -11.73 12.03
CA TRP A 7 11.59 -11.20 12.20
C TRP A 7 10.62 -11.65 11.11
N PHE A 8 11.12 -11.97 9.91
CA PHE A 8 10.32 -12.53 8.82
C PHE A 8 9.63 -13.83 9.23
N ALA A 9 10.28 -14.64 10.06
CA ALA A 9 9.72 -15.88 10.58
C ALA A 9 8.59 -15.64 11.60
N ALA A 10 8.56 -14.45 12.23
CA ALA A 10 7.54 -14.04 13.19
C ALA A 10 6.36 -13.29 12.56
N PHE A 11 6.47 -12.89 11.29
CA PHE A 11 5.35 -12.28 10.55
C PHE A 11 4.48 -13.38 9.94
N PRO A 12 3.14 -13.32 10.04
CA PRO A 12 2.23 -14.27 9.38
C PRO A 12 2.21 -14.03 7.86
N ILE A 13 3.33 -14.37 7.22
CA ILE A 13 3.58 -14.08 5.80
C ILE A 13 2.57 -14.81 4.92
N GLN A 14 2.21 -16.05 5.24
CA GLN A 14 1.27 -16.82 4.41
C GLN A 14 -0.14 -16.18 4.37
N PRO A 15 -0.80 -15.84 5.50
CA PRO A 15 -2.04 -15.06 5.47
C PRO A 15 -1.92 -13.72 4.73
N ALA A 16 -0.78 -13.02 4.87
CA ALA A 16 -0.55 -11.76 4.16
C ALA A 16 -0.40 -11.97 2.64
N THR A 17 0.35 -12.99 2.22
CA THR A 17 0.53 -13.37 0.81
C THR A 17 -0.80 -13.71 0.17
N GLU A 18 -1.63 -14.54 0.81
CA GLU A 18 -2.94 -14.89 0.26
C GLU A 18 -3.87 -13.66 0.18
N ALA A 19 -3.80 -12.73 1.14
CA ALA A 19 -4.53 -11.46 1.06
C ALA A 19 -4.06 -10.59 -0.11
N VAL A 20 -2.75 -10.49 -0.36
CA VAL A 20 -2.20 -9.81 -1.54
C VAL A 20 -2.72 -10.45 -2.82
N GLU A 21 -2.61 -11.77 -2.94
CA GLU A 21 -3.03 -12.50 -4.13
C GLU A 21 -4.54 -12.37 -4.39
N ALA A 22 -5.37 -12.40 -3.33
CA ALA A 22 -6.80 -12.16 -3.43
C ALA A 22 -7.11 -10.74 -3.96
N LEU A 23 -6.36 -9.74 -3.51
CA LEU A 23 -6.50 -8.35 -3.95
C LEU A 23 -6.05 -8.14 -5.39
N CYS A 24 -4.89 -8.69 -5.77
CA CYS A 24 -4.36 -8.60 -7.13
C CYS A 24 -5.27 -9.31 -8.14
N GLN A 25 -5.79 -10.49 -7.79
CA GLN A 25 -6.79 -11.20 -8.60
C GLN A 25 -8.06 -10.36 -8.76
N ALA A 26 -8.63 -9.86 -7.65
CA ALA A 26 -9.85 -9.05 -7.68
C ALA A 26 -9.69 -7.79 -8.53
N TRP A 27 -8.53 -7.12 -8.43
CA TRP A 27 -8.22 -5.98 -9.29
C TRP A 27 -8.22 -6.40 -10.76
N THR A 28 -7.51 -7.47 -11.10
CA THR A 28 -7.36 -7.96 -12.47
C THR A 28 -8.72 -8.25 -13.12
N GLU A 29 -9.61 -8.95 -12.40
CA GLU A 29 -10.95 -9.32 -12.86
C GLU A 29 -11.88 -8.11 -13.00
N LEU A 30 -11.83 -7.17 -12.03
CA LEU A 30 -12.64 -5.95 -12.11
C LEU A 30 -12.13 -4.99 -13.19
N ALA A 31 -10.82 -4.91 -13.39
CA ALA A 31 -10.16 -3.97 -14.28
C ALA A 31 -9.95 -4.49 -15.72
N GLU A 32 -10.31 -5.74 -16.01
CA GLU A 32 -10.18 -6.37 -17.35
C GLU A 32 -10.79 -5.51 -18.46
N ARG A 33 -11.92 -4.84 -18.18
CA ARG A 33 -12.64 -3.97 -19.12
C ARG A 33 -13.27 -2.77 -18.41
N PRO A 34 -13.58 -1.67 -19.12
CA PRO A 34 -14.22 -0.52 -18.50
C PRO A 34 -15.58 -0.89 -17.91
N ARG A 35 -15.79 -0.58 -16.62
CA ARG A 35 -17.09 -0.71 -15.95
C ARG A 35 -17.60 0.67 -15.54
N PRO A 36 -18.93 0.92 -15.53
CA PRO A 36 -19.49 2.23 -15.22
C PRO A 36 -18.92 2.86 -13.94
N ASP A 37 -18.73 2.04 -12.91
CA ASP A 37 -18.25 2.51 -11.61
C ASP A 37 -16.86 1.98 -11.22
N PHE A 38 -16.16 1.30 -12.12
CA PHE A 38 -14.80 0.79 -11.88
C PHE A 38 -13.97 1.03 -13.14
N ASN A 39 -13.43 2.25 -13.24
CA ASN A 39 -12.67 2.73 -14.39
C ASN A 39 -11.73 3.90 -13.97
N PRO A 40 -10.87 4.40 -14.87
CA PRO A 40 -9.87 5.42 -14.52
C PRO A 40 -10.44 6.76 -14.06
N LYS A 41 -11.74 7.02 -14.30
CA LYS A 41 -12.41 8.25 -13.87
C LYS A 41 -13.05 8.11 -12.48
N THR A 42 -13.27 6.87 -12.00
CA THR A 42 -13.76 6.60 -10.65
C THR A 42 -12.77 7.16 -9.62
N ASN A 43 -13.29 7.82 -8.58
CA ASN A 43 -12.45 8.31 -7.49
C ASN A 43 -11.91 7.15 -6.63
N GLU A 44 -10.84 7.41 -5.89
CA GLU A 44 -10.09 6.42 -5.11
C GLU A 44 -10.96 5.67 -4.11
N ALA A 45 -11.69 6.38 -3.25
CA ALA A 45 -12.59 5.78 -2.26
C ALA A 45 -13.67 4.88 -2.89
N ALA A 46 -14.20 5.28 -4.04
CA ALA A 46 -15.18 4.48 -4.77
C ALA A 46 -14.58 3.23 -5.44
N LEU A 47 -13.30 3.27 -5.84
CA LEU A 47 -12.56 2.11 -6.34
C LEU A 47 -12.26 1.13 -5.20
N THR A 48 -11.66 1.61 -4.12
CA THR A 48 -11.24 0.77 -2.98
C THR A 48 -12.43 0.11 -2.29
N LYS A 49 -13.55 0.83 -2.12
CA LYS A 49 -14.79 0.25 -1.60
C LYS A 49 -15.31 -0.90 -2.47
N ARG A 50 -15.34 -0.74 -3.80
CA ARG A 50 -15.81 -1.79 -4.72
C ARG A 50 -14.86 -2.97 -4.77
N LEU A 51 -13.56 -2.69 -4.78
CA LEU A 51 -12.50 -3.69 -4.72
C LEU A 51 -12.64 -4.53 -3.46
N LYS A 52 -12.74 -3.91 -2.28
CA LYS A 52 -12.94 -4.60 -1.00
C LYS A 52 -14.17 -5.52 -1.02
N VAL A 53 -15.31 -5.01 -1.49
CA VAL A 53 -16.55 -5.80 -1.57
C VAL A 53 -16.38 -7.00 -2.49
N TYR A 54 -15.65 -6.85 -3.59
CA TYR A 54 -15.36 -7.95 -4.50
C TYR A 54 -14.42 -8.99 -3.89
N ILE A 55 -13.34 -8.53 -3.25
CA ILE A 55 -12.40 -9.41 -2.53
C ILE A 55 -13.14 -10.26 -1.52
N GLU A 56 -13.89 -9.63 -0.61
CA GLU A 56 -14.58 -10.29 0.50
C GLU A 56 -15.63 -11.32 0.03
N ASN A 57 -16.31 -11.06 -1.09
CA ASN A 57 -17.39 -11.93 -1.56
C ASN A 57 -16.93 -13.01 -2.54
N TYR A 58 -15.81 -12.81 -3.23
CA TYR A 58 -15.35 -13.68 -4.31
C TYR A 58 -13.92 -14.18 -4.06
N THR A 59 -12.90 -13.37 -4.36
CA THR A 59 -11.51 -13.88 -4.43
C THR A 59 -10.96 -14.35 -3.09
N ALA A 60 -11.31 -13.70 -1.97
CA ALA A 60 -10.91 -14.14 -0.64
C ALA A 60 -11.55 -15.50 -0.28
N ARG A 61 -12.81 -15.71 -0.66
CA ARG A 61 -13.52 -16.97 -0.40
C ARG A 61 -12.97 -18.12 -1.23
N GLU A 62 -12.69 -17.87 -2.51
CA GLU A 62 -12.06 -18.84 -3.41
C GLU A 62 -10.70 -19.31 -2.90
N ARG A 63 -9.97 -18.41 -2.22
CA ARG A 63 -8.67 -18.67 -1.59
C ARG A 63 -8.75 -19.17 -0.15
N GLY A 64 -9.96 -19.33 0.40
CA GLY A 64 -10.15 -19.81 1.78
C GLY A 64 -9.68 -18.84 2.86
N LEU A 65 -9.58 -17.53 2.57
CA LEU A 65 -9.23 -16.52 3.56
C LEU A 65 -10.38 -16.31 4.55
N LEU A 66 -10.08 -16.50 5.83
CA LEU A 66 -11.05 -16.39 6.93
C LEU A 66 -10.92 -15.09 7.73
N GLY A 67 -9.95 -14.22 7.38
CA GLY A 67 -9.78 -12.93 8.02
C GLY A 67 -10.86 -11.90 7.62
N MET A 68 -10.89 -10.79 8.35
CA MET A 68 -11.82 -9.69 8.13
C MET A 68 -11.23 -8.68 7.14
N TRP A 69 -12.05 -8.29 6.17
CA TRP A 69 -11.73 -7.19 5.25
C TRP A 69 -12.50 -5.95 5.67
N ALA A 70 -11.83 -4.81 5.73
CA ALA A 70 -12.43 -3.50 5.94
C ALA A 70 -12.02 -2.52 4.84
N ALA A 71 -12.92 -1.61 4.50
CA ALA A 71 -12.60 -0.42 3.71
C ALA A 71 -12.95 0.80 4.53
N GLU A 72 -12.17 1.88 4.40
CA GLU A 72 -12.39 3.10 5.19
C GLU A 72 -12.30 2.87 6.71
N ASP A 73 -11.38 1.99 7.17
CA ASP A 73 -11.22 1.67 8.60
C ASP A 73 -10.69 2.88 9.37
N ILE A 74 -11.39 3.24 10.44
CA ILE A 74 -11.03 4.36 11.33
C ILE A 74 -10.03 3.86 12.35
N ILE A 75 -8.86 4.49 12.37
CA ILE A 75 -7.80 4.25 13.35
C ILE A 75 -7.56 5.51 14.15
N GLY A 76 -7.24 5.37 15.43
CA GLY A 76 -7.04 6.51 16.29
C GLY A 76 -6.55 6.16 17.67
N GLU A 77 -6.39 7.20 18.47
CA GLU A 77 -5.98 7.11 19.86
C GLU A 77 -6.88 8.01 20.69
N ILE A 78 -7.36 7.47 21.81
CA ILE A 78 -8.21 8.18 22.77
C ILE A 78 -7.43 8.27 24.07
N ASP A 79 -7.45 9.43 24.71
CA ASP A 79 -6.97 9.59 26.08
C ASP A 79 -7.91 8.81 27.02
N PRO A 80 -7.44 7.75 27.70
CA PRO A 80 -8.30 6.93 28.55
C PRO A 80 -8.81 7.67 29.80
N ALA A 81 -8.15 8.75 30.22
CA ALA A 81 -8.55 9.52 31.40
C ALA A 81 -9.66 10.51 31.07
N THR A 82 -9.62 11.14 29.90
CA THR A 82 -10.55 12.21 29.50
C THR A 82 -11.60 11.77 28.47
N GLY A 83 -11.35 10.67 27.75
CA GLY A 83 -12.16 10.24 26.61
C GLY A 83 -11.97 11.08 25.36
N ALA A 84 -11.02 12.03 25.36
CA ALA A 84 -10.76 12.90 24.22
C ALA A 84 -10.05 12.14 23.08
N MET A 85 -10.48 12.41 21.84
CA MET A 85 -9.78 11.92 20.65
C MET A 85 -8.45 12.66 20.48
N ILE A 86 -7.34 11.93 20.58
CA ILE A 86 -5.98 12.47 20.38
C ILE A 86 -5.67 12.53 18.88
N GLU A 87 -5.97 11.46 18.16
CA GLU A 87 -5.77 11.37 16.72
C GLU A 87 -6.79 10.44 16.08
N GLU A 88 -7.26 10.78 14.88
CA GLU A 88 -8.14 9.95 14.06
C GLU A 88 -7.70 10.00 12.58
N ARG A 89 -7.65 8.84 11.93
CA ARG A 89 -7.35 8.66 10.51
C ARG A 89 -8.21 7.56 9.92
N ARG A 90 -8.25 7.51 8.58
CA ARG A 90 -9.04 6.54 7.82
C ARG A 90 -8.20 5.88 6.73
N THR A 91 -7.99 4.58 6.84
CA THR A 91 -7.22 3.78 5.88
C THR A 91 -8.08 3.33 4.70
N ASP A 92 -7.47 3.00 3.56
CA ASP A 92 -8.22 2.59 2.37
C ASP A 92 -8.78 1.15 2.47
N ILE A 93 -7.92 0.13 2.52
CA ILE A 93 -8.31 -1.26 2.73
C ILE A 93 -7.44 -1.89 3.82
N VAL A 94 -8.06 -2.71 4.67
CA VAL A 94 -7.36 -3.49 5.71
C VAL A 94 -7.78 -4.95 5.61
N TYR A 95 -6.79 -5.84 5.69
CA TYR A 95 -7.01 -7.25 6.02
C TYR A 95 -6.56 -7.51 7.46
N GLY A 96 -7.52 -7.86 8.30
CA GLY A 96 -7.30 -8.26 9.69
C GLY A 96 -7.38 -9.78 9.83
N TRP A 97 -6.40 -10.39 10.47
CA TRP A 97 -6.40 -11.82 10.77
C TRP A 97 -5.66 -12.06 12.09
N ASN A 98 -6.08 -13.04 12.87
CA ASN A 98 -5.37 -13.41 14.08
C ASN A 98 -5.58 -14.89 14.40
N ASP A 99 -4.64 -15.45 15.15
CA ASP A 99 -4.77 -16.76 15.77
C ASP A 99 -4.44 -16.67 17.26
N SER A 100 -4.19 -17.82 17.92
CA SER A 100 -3.85 -17.87 19.35
C SER A 100 -2.46 -17.32 19.68
N THR A 101 -1.63 -17.05 18.69
CA THR A 101 -0.20 -16.72 18.81
C THR A 101 0.17 -15.37 18.21
N GLN A 102 -0.57 -14.88 17.22
CA GLN A 102 -0.23 -13.65 16.49
C GLN A 102 -1.46 -12.93 15.95
N ASP A 103 -1.34 -11.61 15.79
CA ASP A 103 -2.28 -10.76 15.07
C ASP A 103 -1.63 -10.15 13.82
N LEU A 104 -2.44 -9.95 12.80
CA LEU A 104 -2.09 -9.31 11.53
C LEU A 104 -3.11 -8.22 11.26
N LYS A 105 -2.64 -6.98 11.12
CA LYS A 105 -3.41 -5.89 10.53
C LYS A 105 -2.67 -5.37 9.32
N PHE A 106 -2.98 -5.93 8.16
CA PHE A 106 -2.31 -5.59 6.92
C PHE A 106 -3.06 -4.48 6.18
N VAL A 107 -2.45 -3.29 6.14
CA VAL A 107 -3.04 -2.09 5.55
C VAL A 107 -2.56 -1.91 4.12
N PHE A 108 -3.49 -1.71 3.21
CA PHE A 108 -3.27 -1.32 1.82
C PHE A 108 -3.72 0.13 1.63
N GLU A 109 -2.76 1.04 1.47
CA GLU A 109 -3.02 2.44 1.16
C GLU A 109 -2.97 2.66 -0.35
N PHE A 110 -4.03 3.18 -0.94
CA PHE A 110 -4.15 3.35 -2.38
C PHE A 110 -3.84 4.78 -2.79
N LYS A 111 -3.25 4.96 -3.96
CA LYS A 111 -3.24 6.24 -4.67
C LYS A 111 -3.47 6.11 -6.15
N ARG A 112 -4.26 7.04 -6.70
CA ARG A 112 -4.36 7.21 -8.15
C ARG A 112 -3.11 7.89 -8.71
N LEU A 113 -2.40 7.18 -9.57
CA LEU A 113 -1.10 7.58 -10.11
C LEU A 113 -1.16 7.86 -11.61
N GLY A 114 -0.58 8.97 -12.01
CA GLY A 114 -0.34 9.29 -13.42
C GLY A 114 1.02 9.97 -13.56
N ARG A 115 1.41 10.34 -14.77
CA ARG A 115 2.76 10.86 -15.07
C ARG A 115 3.15 12.18 -14.38
N GLN A 116 2.19 12.87 -13.77
CA GLN A 116 2.39 14.20 -13.20
C GLN A 116 3.11 14.14 -11.85
N LYS A 117 4.04 15.07 -11.60
CA LYS A 117 4.79 15.15 -10.32
C LYS A 117 3.89 15.15 -9.10
N ARG A 118 2.79 15.92 -9.13
CA ARG A 118 1.82 15.98 -8.03
C ARG A 118 1.25 14.62 -7.61
N HIS A 119 1.11 13.67 -8.54
CA HIS A 119 0.62 12.33 -8.20
C HIS A 119 1.70 11.52 -7.47
N ARG A 120 2.98 11.70 -7.86
CA ARG A 120 4.12 11.09 -7.15
C ARG A 120 4.31 11.70 -5.77
N ASP A 121 4.21 13.02 -5.64
CA ASP A 121 4.26 13.71 -4.36
C ASP A 121 3.15 13.19 -3.42
N HIS A 122 1.92 13.03 -3.95
CA HIS A 122 0.80 12.46 -3.18
C HIS A 122 1.06 11.01 -2.75
N TYR A 123 1.75 10.22 -3.57
CA TYR A 123 2.08 8.82 -3.26
C TYR A 123 3.19 8.67 -2.24
N LEU A 124 4.21 9.54 -2.26
CA LEU A 124 5.39 9.38 -1.41
C LEU A 124 5.27 10.17 -0.09
N ARG A 125 4.71 11.38 -0.12
CA ARG A 125 4.78 12.32 1.01
C ARG A 125 3.63 12.12 1.99
N GLU A 126 3.27 13.17 2.74
CA GLU A 126 2.28 13.21 3.83
C GLU A 126 0.93 12.51 3.55
N ASN A 127 0.54 12.42 2.28
CA ASN A 127 -0.74 11.83 1.88
C ASN A 127 -0.64 10.35 1.47
N GLY A 128 0.55 9.76 1.38
CA GLY A 128 0.77 8.38 0.97
C GLY A 128 1.75 7.68 1.89
N LEU A 129 2.90 7.28 1.36
CA LEU A 129 3.89 6.44 2.05
C LEU A 129 4.31 7.00 3.43
N ALA A 130 4.46 8.32 3.57
CA ALA A 130 4.84 8.92 4.85
C ALA A 130 3.84 8.62 5.99
N ARG A 131 2.57 8.29 5.68
CA ARG A 131 1.57 7.88 6.68
C ARG A 131 1.95 6.61 7.43
N PHE A 132 2.70 5.70 6.78
CA PHE A 132 3.25 4.49 7.42
C PHE A 132 4.53 4.77 8.21
N VAL A 133 5.26 5.84 7.87
CA VAL A 133 6.55 6.15 8.48
C VAL A 133 6.37 6.98 9.74
N THR A 134 5.78 8.17 9.60
CA THR A 134 5.61 9.15 10.68
C THR A 134 4.20 9.18 11.23
N GLY A 135 3.22 8.65 10.48
CA GLY A 135 1.83 8.54 10.92
C GLY A 135 1.51 7.23 11.64
N ILE A 136 0.24 7.11 12.03
CA ILE A 136 -0.30 5.98 12.79
C ILE A 136 -0.73 4.79 11.92
N TYR A 137 -0.52 4.84 10.61
CA TYR A 137 -0.88 3.72 9.75
C TYR A 137 0.03 2.53 10.07
N SER A 138 -0.57 1.34 10.09
CA SER A 138 0.15 0.10 10.42
C SER A 138 0.95 0.20 11.73
N ARG A 139 0.44 0.93 12.73
CA ARG A 139 1.09 1.06 14.04
C ARG A 139 1.37 -0.33 14.64
N ARG A 140 2.62 -0.57 15.05
CA ARG A 140 3.16 -1.85 15.57
C ARG A 140 3.12 -3.02 14.59
N GLN A 141 2.80 -2.79 13.32
CA GLN A 141 2.84 -3.81 12.28
C GLN A 141 4.18 -3.76 11.55
N ALA A 142 4.69 -4.93 11.19
CA ALA A 142 5.97 -5.10 10.50
C ALA A 142 5.90 -4.78 9.01
N VAL A 143 4.72 -4.94 8.41
CA VAL A 143 4.52 -4.85 6.96
C VAL A 143 3.27 -4.02 6.62
N ALA A 144 3.36 -3.24 5.54
CA ALA A 144 2.21 -2.56 4.92
C ALA A 144 2.32 -2.59 3.38
N ALA A 145 1.28 -2.15 2.69
CA ALA A 145 1.25 -2.06 1.23
C ALA A 145 0.89 -0.63 0.78
N MET A 146 1.72 -0.06 -0.11
CA MET A 146 1.36 1.11 -0.91
C MET A 146 0.94 0.64 -2.30
N VAL A 147 -0.25 1.05 -2.74
CA VAL A 147 -0.87 0.56 -3.97
C VAL A 147 -1.14 1.71 -4.92
N GLY A 148 -0.42 1.75 -6.04
CA GLY A 148 -0.57 2.74 -7.09
C GLY A 148 -1.54 2.30 -8.19
N VAL A 149 -2.72 2.91 -8.28
CA VAL A 149 -3.65 2.70 -9.41
C VAL A 149 -3.17 3.50 -10.62
N LEU A 150 -2.73 2.82 -11.67
CA LEU A 150 -2.13 3.46 -12.84
C LEU A 150 -3.20 4.08 -13.76
N LEU A 151 -3.07 5.39 -14.03
CA LEU A 151 -3.88 6.18 -14.95
C LEU A 151 -3.15 6.50 -16.27
N ASP A 152 -1.87 6.16 -16.35
CA ASP A 152 -0.98 6.25 -17.50
C ASP A 152 -0.14 4.96 -17.58
N PRO A 153 0.49 4.65 -18.72
CA PRO A 153 1.35 3.47 -18.84
C PRO A 153 2.44 3.43 -17.76
N GLU A 154 2.68 2.26 -17.19
CA GLU A 154 3.66 2.05 -16.11
C GLU A 154 5.05 2.66 -16.37
N PRO A 155 5.64 2.56 -17.59
CA PRO A 155 6.95 3.18 -17.86
C PRO A 155 6.97 4.70 -17.73
N ASP A 156 5.81 5.36 -17.82
CA ASP A 156 5.66 6.81 -17.65
C ASP A 156 5.47 7.22 -16.17
N VAL A 157 5.24 6.26 -15.27
CA VAL A 157 4.77 6.51 -13.89
C VAL A 157 5.73 5.98 -12.84
N VAL A 158 6.15 4.71 -12.95
CA VAL A 158 6.90 4.00 -11.89
C VAL A 158 8.38 4.40 -11.84
N PRO A 159 9.13 4.50 -12.96
CA PRO A 159 10.55 4.85 -12.89
C PRO A 159 10.82 6.19 -12.18
N PRO A 160 10.06 7.28 -12.41
CA PRO A 160 10.26 8.53 -11.68
C PRO A 160 9.91 8.46 -10.18
N ILE A 161 9.09 7.49 -9.74
CA ILE A 161 8.85 7.25 -8.30
C ILE A 161 10.10 6.65 -7.67
N ARG A 162 10.70 5.65 -8.32
CA ARG A 162 11.94 5.01 -7.86
C ARG A 162 13.11 5.99 -7.84
N GLU A 163 13.25 6.81 -8.87
CA GLU A 163 14.26 7.86 -8.92
C GLU A 163 14.11 8.83 -7.73
N MET A 164 12.88 9.22 -7.42
CA MET A 164 12.59 10.11 -6.30
C MET A 164 12.90 9.47 -4.94
N LEU A 165 12.66 8.17 -4.76
CA LEU A 165 13.04 7.43 -3.55
C LEU A 165 14.56 7.36 -3.33
N SER A 166 15.37 7.50 -4.37
CA SER A 166 16.83 7.54 -4.28
C SER A 166 17.40 8.93 -3.98
N GLN A 167 16.57 9.97 -3.90
CA GLN A 167 17.01 11.33 -3.60
C GLN A 167 17.27 11.50 -2.11
N GLU A 168 18.36 12.18 -1.74
CA GLU A 168 18.78 12.38 -0.34
C GLU A 168 17.67 13.02 0.52
N GLU A 169 16.96 14.02 -0.02
CA GLU A 169 15.80 14.64 0.64
C GLU A 169 14.74 13.58 0.99
N MET A 170 14.46 12.66 0.07
CA MET A 170 13.42 11.65 0.27
C MET A 170 13.86 10.51 1.16
N VAL A 171 15.14 10.13 1.11
CA VAL A 171 15.75 9.21 2.07
C VAL A 171 15.60 9.73 3.49
N ALA A 172 15.88 11.02 3.70
CA ALA A 172 15.74 11.65 5.02
C ALA A 172 14.27 11.77 5.46
N GLU A 173 13.39 12.29 4.61
CA GLU A 173 11.97 12.50 4.94
C GLU A 173 11.24 11.18 5.25
N LEU A 174 11.52 10.13 4.48
CA LEU A 174 10.90 8.82 4.65
C LEU A 174 11.69 7.90 5.56
N LYS A 175 12.79 8.37 6.16
CA LYS A 175 13.66 7.59 7.04
C LYS A 175 14.04 6.23 6.43
N LEU A 176 14.36 6.24 5.14
CA LEU A 176 14.63 5.03 4.37
C LEU A 176 15.87 4.33 4.91
N ARG A 177 15.74 3.03 5.15
CA ARG A 177 16.85 2.14 5.48
C ARG A 177 17.39 1.58 4.17
N PRO A 178 18.69 1.77 3.88
CA PRO A 178 19.28 1.14 2.70
C PRO A 178 19.32 -0.37 2.90
N ALA A 179 19.09 -1.10 1.81
CA ALA A 179 19.31 -2.53 1.74
C ALA A 179 20.81 -2.87 1.82
N ALA A 180 21.14 -4.17 1.81
CA ALA A 180 22.52 -4.63 1.93
C ALA A 180 23.44 -4.12 0.79
N ASP A 181 22.88 -3.78 -0.36
CA ASP A 181 23.57 -3.20 -1.51
C ASP A 181 23.67 -1.65 -1.47
N GLY A 182 23.15 -1.02 -0.41
CA GLY A 182 23.12 0.42 -0.24
C GLY A 182 21.93 1.11 -0.91
N LEU A 183 21.06 0.39 -1.62
CA LEU A 183 19.91 0.97 -2.33
C LEU A 183 18.70 1.13 -1.40
N ALA A 184 17.94 2.21 -1.58
CA ALA A 184 16.70 2.44 -0.83
C ALA A 184 15.53 1.55 -1.25
N VAL A 185 15.66 0.89 -2.42
CA VAL A 185 14.61 0.08 -3.04
C VAL A 185 15.12 -1.34 -3.21
N ILE A 186 14.38 -2.31 -2.68
CA ILE A 186 14.68 -3.74 -2.81
C ILE A 186 13.83 -4.28 -3.97
N GLN A 187 14.49 -4.72 -5.04
CA GLN A 187 13.83 -5.31 -6.21
C GLN A 187 14.54 -6.61 -6.66
N PRO A 188 13.81 -7.71 -6.92
CA PRO A 188 12.35 -7.89 -6.74
C PRO A 188 11.93 -7.77 -5.27
N SER A 189 10.64 -7.58 -5.02
CA SER A 189 10.11 -7.59 -3.65
C SER A 189 10.49 -8.91 -2.95
N ALA A 190 10.98 -8.79 -1.72
CA ALA A 190 11.28 -9.92 -0.86
C ALA A 190 10.03 -10.42 -0.11
N LEU A 191 8.98 -9.59 -0.03
CA LEU A 191 7.73 -9.91 0.67
C LEU A 191 6.73 -10.64 -0.23
N PHE A 192 6.42 -10.07 -1.38
CA PHE A 192 5.30 -10.52 -2.22
C PHE A 192 5.73 -10.52 -3.68
N SER A 193 5.57 -11.65 -4.37
CA SER A 193 5.90 -11.77 -5.80
C SER A 193 5.12 -10.81 -6.69
N ALA A 194 3.92 -10.41 -6.26
CA ALA A 194 3.08 -9.45 -6.98
C ALA A 194 3.49 -7.98 -6.78
N ALA A 195 4.38 -7.68 -5.83
CA ALA A 195 4.88 -6.33 -5.61
C ALA A 195 6.08 -6.02 -6.53
N ASP A 196 6.13 -4.80 -7.03
CA ASP A 196 7.20 -4.32 -7.91
C ASP A 196 8.53 -4.17 -7.17
N PHE A 197 8.48 -3.69 -5.93
CA PHE A 197 9.62 -3.50 -5.05
C PHE A 197 9.19 -3.27 -3.60
N ASP A 198 10.14 -3.38 -2.67
CA ASP A 198 9.96 -3.00 -1.26
C ASP A 198 10.79 -1.79 -0.88
N THR A 199 10.33 -1.08 0.15
CA THR A 199 11.09 -0.07 0.90
C THR A 199 11.07 -0.41 2.38
N GLU A 200 12.12 -0.03 3.12
CA GLU A 200 12.20 -0.23 4.56
C GLU A 200 12.44 1.10 5.26
N HIS A 201 11.76 1.33 6.39
CA HIS A 201 11.70 2.64 7.04
C HIS A 201 11.90 2.53 8.55
N GLU A 202 12.78 3.37 9.10
CA GLU A 202 12.86 3.54 10.56
C GLU A 202 11.57 4.19 11.07
N ARG A 203 11.07 3.68 12.20
CA ARG A 203 9.90 4.27 12.86
C ARG A 203 10.23 4.69 14.28
N ASP A 204 9.46 5.68 14.75
CA ASP A 204 9.47 6.02 16.17
C ASP A 204 9.09 4.79 17.02
N PRO A 205 9.73 4.52 18.17
CA PRO A 205 9.43 3.35 19.00
C PRO A 205 7.97 3.22 19.43
N THR A 206 7.22 4.33 19.50
CA THR A 206 5.77 4.30 19.81
C THR A 206 4.92 3.78 18.65
N LEU A 207 5.46 3.88 17.43
CA LEU A 207 4.82 3.50 16.17
C LEU A 207 5.33 2.15 15.63
N ALA A 208 6.58 1.83 15.91
CA ALA A 208 7.28 0.67 15.35
C ALA A 208 6.79 -0.67 15.94
N PRO A 209 6.93 -1.78 15.20
CA PRO A 209 6.98 -3.11 15.80
C PRO A 209 8.24 -3.27 16.66
N SER A 210 8.37 -4.40 17.35
CA SER A 210 9.48 -4.67 18.30
C SER A 210 10.89 -4.51 17.73
N HIS A 211 11.06 -4.69 16.41
CA HIS A 211 12.35 -4.57 15.71
C HIS A 211 12.63 -3.15 15.15
N GLY A 212 11.74 -2.18 15.36
CA GLY A 212 12.03 -0.75 15.15
C GLY A 212 11.77 -0.18 13.75
N HIS A 213 11.50 -1.02 12.75
CA HIS A 213 11.26 -0.59 11.37
C HIS A 213 10.00 -1.19 10.76
N ILE A 214 9.51 -0.61 9.65
CA ILE A 214 8.43 -1.17 8.84
C ILE A 214 8.93 -1.42 7.42
N ARG A 215 8.47 -2.51 6.81
CA ARG A 215 8.65 -2.75 5.38
C ARG A 215 7.37 -2.45 4.62
N VAL A 216 7.45 -1.70 3.54
CA VAL A 216 6.30 -1.36 2.69
C VAL A 216 6.51 -1.96 1.31
N ALA A 217 5.62 -2.87 0.93
CA ALA A 217 5.57 -3.42 -0.41
C ALA A 217 4.82 -2.47 -1.35
N HIS A 218 5.38 -2.21 -2.53
CA HIS A 218 4.79 -1.32 -3.53
C HIS A 218 4.19 -2.12 -4.68
N PHE A 219 2.91 -1.91 -4.92
CA PHE A 219 2.16 -2.54 -6.00
C PHE A 219 1.70 -1.48 -6.99
N PHE A 220 1.87 -1.70 -8.30
CA PHE A 220 1.27 -0.84 -9.32
C PHE A 220 0.21 -1.59 -10.11
N LEU A 221 -1.04 -1.16 -9.99
CA LEU A 221 -2.21 -1.83 -10.53
C LEU A 221 -2.69 -1.14 -11.82
N PRO A 222 -2.43 -1.72 -13.01
CA PRO A 222 -2.93 -1.19 -14.28
C PRO A 222 -4.40 -1.56 -14.50
N PHE A 223 -5.11 -0.77 -15.31
CA PHE A 223 -6.34 -1.26 -15.94
C PHE A 223 -5.97 -2.19 -17.12
N GLY A 224 -6.76 -3.24 -17.36
CA GLY A 224 -6.56 -4.20 -18.46
C GLY A 224 -6.78 -3.64 -19.87
N TYR A 225 -6.92 -2.31 -19.98
CA TYR A 225 -7.16 -1.57 -21.21
C TYR A 225 -6.40 -0.24 -21.18
N PRO A 226 -6.12 0.38 -22.35
CA PRO A 226 -5.32 1.59 -22.39
C PRO A 226 -5.91 2.76 -21.59
N THR A 227 -5.07 3.39 -20.76
CA THR A 227 -5.41 4.58 -19.97
C THR A 227 -4.42 5.70 -20.22
N THR A 228 -4.90 6.94 -20.24
CA THR A 228 -4.02 8.10 -20.21
C THR A 228 -4.65 9.30 -19.53
N THR A 229 -3.83 10.07 -18.83
CA THR A 229 -4.21 11.39 -18.29
C THR A 229 -4.00 12.52 -19.31
N LYS A 230 -3.42 12.24 -20.48
CA LYS A 230 -3.25 13.24 -21.55
C LYS A 230 -4.63 13.65 -22.08
N LYS A 231 -4.88 14.97 -22.11
CA LYS A 231 -6.05 15.49 -22.81
C LYS A 231 -5.93 15.17 -24.30
N PRO A 232 -6.99 14.69 -24.97
CA PRO A 232 -7.02 14.62 -26.42
C PRO A 232 -6.71 16.01 -26.99
N LYS A 233 -5.78 16.10 -27.94
CA LYS A 233 -5.65 17.33 -28.72
C LYS A 233 -6.93 17.46 -29.54
N GLY A 234 -7.78 18.44 -29.21
CA GLY A 234 -8.92 18.78 -30.04
C GLY A 234 -8.45 19.16 -31.45
N PRO A 235 -9.33 19.04 -32.47
CA PRO A 235 -9.02 19.58 -33.79
C PRO A 235 -8.64 21.05 -33.64
N LYS A 236 -7.53 21.48 -34.26
CA LYS A 236 -7.30 22.91 -34.47
C LYS A 236 -8.43 23.38 -35.40
N VAL A 237 -9.35 24.17 -34.87
CA VAL A 237 -10.33 24.94 -35.66
C VAL A 237 -9.59 26.13 -36.26
#